data_AF-A0A7X7FAA0-F1
#
_entry.id   AF-A0A7X7FAA0-F1
#
_cell.length_a   1.000
_cell.length_b   1.000
_cell.length_c   1.000
_cell.angle_alpha   90.00
_cell.angle_beta   90.00
_cell.angle_gamma   90.00
#
_symmetry.space_group_name_H-M   'P 1'
#
loop_
_entity.id
_entity.type
_entity.pdbx_description
1 polymer ?
#
loop_
_entity_poly.entity_id
_entity_poly.type
_entity_poly.pdbx_seq_one_letter_code
_entity_poly.pdbx_strand_id
1 'polypeptide(L)'
;SGSIGNELYEVPFPLLRMGESDGKDFRAIKPLDLARDKPTAITMHGDEWLAKLSHLKAMDYDLHRMLFAVQMPHDEPTNIQVAEAMFDQIRNTGVVMTRIDDLDRIAAFARAE
;
A
#
# COMPACT_ATOMS: atom_id res chain seq x y z
N SER A 1 8.44 -3.05 12.87
CA SER A 1 8.28 -1.99 11.87
C SER A 1 9.65 -1.58 11.34
N GLY A 2 9.71 -1.18 10.08
CA GLY A 2 10.91 -0.64 9.43
C GLY A 2 10.52 0.40 8.38
N SER A 3 11.47 0.93 7.62
CA SER A 3 11.22 1.91 6.56
C SER A 3 11.83 1.49 5.23
N ILE A 4 11.24 1.95 4.13
CA ILE A 4 11.78 1.83 2.77
C ILE A 4 12.13 3.23 2.29
N GLY A 5 13.32 3.40 1.74
CA GLY A 5 13.79 4.69 1.24
C GLY A 5 15.28 4.89 1.43
N ASN A 6 15.70 6.13 1.54
CA ASN A 6 17.08 6.51 1.82
C ASN A 6 17.12 7.63 2.85
N GLU A 7 18.30 8.20 3.08
CA GLU A 7 18.53 9.29 4.02
C GLU A 7 17.78 10.61 3.72
N LEU A 8 17.27 10.79 2.49
CA LEU A 8 16.51 11.97 2.09
C LEU A 8 14.99 11.76 2.17
N TYR A 9 14.54 10.51 2.03
CA TYR A 9 13.12 10.16 2.04
C TYR A 9 12.92 8.71 2.44
N GLU A 10 12.17 8.50 3.52
CA GLU A 10 11.82 7.16 3.99
C GLU A 10 10.33 7.03 4.29
N VAL A 11 9.77 5.86 4.00
CA VAL A 11 8.36 5.55 4.22
C VAL A 11 8.25 4.40 5.22
N PRO A 12 7.57 4.58 6.36
CA PRO A 12 7.45 3.54 7.37
C PRO A 12 6.45 2.46 6.95
N PHE A 13 6.86 1.20 7.12
CA PHE A 13 6.05 0.00 6.93
C PHE A 13 5.99 -0.82 8.23
N PRO A 14 4.78 -1.19 8.70
CA PRO A 14 4.63 -1.95 9.94
C PRO A 14 5.24 -3.35 9.83
N LEU A 15 5.07 -3.98 8.67
CA LEU A 15 5.60 -5.29 8.33
C LEU A 15 6.55 -5.12 7.14
N LEU A 16 7.84 -5.28 7.40
CA LEU A 16 8.89 -5.16 6.42
C LEU A 16 9.89 -6.29 6.65
N ARG A 17 10.22 -7.00 5.57
CA ARG A 17 11.34 -7.94 5.52
C ARG A 17 12.32 -7.42 4.46
N MET A 18 13.56 -7.18 4.87
CA MET A 18 14.64 -6.88 3.95
C MET A 18 15.29 -8.18 3.51
N GLY A 19 15.68 -8.27 2.24
CA GLY A 19 16.51 -9.32 1.70
C GLY A 19 17.99 -9.10 2.02
N GLU A 20 18.84 -10.01 1.58
CA GLU A 20 20.29 -10.01 1.87
C GLU A 20 21.09 -9.06 0.97
N SER A 21 20.48 -8.54 -0.11
CA SER A 21 21.16 -7.75 -1.15
C SER A 21 20.70 -6.29 -1.14
N ASP A 22 21.67 -5.38 -1.27
CA ASP A 22 21.61 -3.95 -1.68
C ASP A 22 20.49 -3.02 -1.14
N GLY A 23 19.70 -3.47 -0.16
CA GLY A 23 18.60 -2.70 0.43
C GLY A 23 17.38 -2.55 -0.49
N LYS A 24 17.40 -3.09 -1.72
CA LYS A 24 16.28 -3.02 -2.67
C LYS A 24 15.56 -4.34 -2.87
N ASP A 25 16.13 -5.44 -2.37
CA ASP A 25 15.37 -6.65 -2.15
C ASP A 25 14.59 -6.53 -0.83
N PHE A 26 13.26 -6.46 -0.91
CA PHE A 26 12.40 -6.37 0.25
C PHE A 26 11.02 -6.97 -0.03
N ARG A 27 10.24 -7.14 1.04
CA ARG A 27 8.78 -7.26 1.01
C ARG A 27 8.15 -6.42 2.11
N ALA A 28 7.15 -5.65 1.76
CA ALA A 28 6.44 -4.81 2.71
C ALA A 28 4.93 -5.04 2.66
N ILE A 29 4.30 -5.04 3.83
CA ILE A 29 2.85 -5.10 3.96
C ILE A 29 2.38 -3.89 4.77
N LYS A 30 1.39 -3.17 4.23
CA LYS A 30 0.77 -2.02 4.87
C LYS A 30 -0.76 -2.20 4.92
N PRO A 31 -1.38 -2.18 6.10
CA PRO A 31 -2.82 -1.98 6.19
C PRO A 31 -3.18 -0.57 5.71
N LEU A 32 -4.09 -0.46 4.74
CA LEU A 32 -4.61 0.81 4.25
C LEU A 32 -6.09 0.90 4.59
N ASP A 33 -6.48 1.95 5.31
CA ASP A 33 -7.87 2.17 5.71
C ASP A 33 -8.55 3.17 4.76
N LEU A 34 -9.30 2.64 3.79
CA LEU A 34 -10.17 3.43 2.92
C LEU A 34 -11.61 3.50 3.45
N ALA A 35 -11.94 2.88 4.59
CA ALA A 35 -13.25 2.97 5.23
C ALA A 35 -13.39 4.25 6.07
N ARG A 36 -13.05 5.40 5.49
CA ARG A 36 -13.17 6.70 6.15
C ARG A 36 -14.60 7.26 6.03
N ASP A 37 -15.00 8.07 7.00
CA ASP A 37 -16.38 8.58 7.09
C ASP A 37 -16.83 9.46 5.91
N LYS A 38 -15.90 10.15 5.24
CA LYS A 38 -16.21 11.12 4.18
C LYS A 38 -15.43 10.80 2.90
N PRO A 39 -16.01 11.01 1.70
CA PRO A 39 -15.32 10.80 0.44
C PRO A 39 -14.00 11.57 0.34
N THR A 40 -13.98 12.81 0.81
CA THR A 40 -12.77 13.64 0.84
C THR A 40 -11.67 13.06 1.73
N ALA A 41 -12.02 12.42 2.84
CA ALA A 41 -11.05 11.77 3.72
C ALA A 41 -10.46 10.51 3.07
N ILE A 42 -11.26 9.75 2.32
CA ILE A 42 -10.80 8.61 1.51
C ILE A 42 -9.80 9.10 0.45
N THR A 43 -10.17 10.13 -0.31
CA THR A 43 -9.30 10.73 -1.34
C THR A 43 -8.00 11.24 -0.74
N MET A 44 -8.04 12.07 0.30
CA MET A 44 -6.83 12.63 0.92
C MET A 44 -5.90 11.53 1.44
N HIS A 45 -6.45 10.48 2.06
CA HIS A 45 -5.62 9.39 2.57
C HIS A 45 -4.99 8.57 1.44
N GLY A 46 -5.72 8.33 0.36
CA GLY A 46 -5.20 7.67 -0.84
C GLY A 46 -4.12 8.50 -1.55
N ASP A 47 -4.35 9.80 -1.72
CA ASP A 47 -3.40 10.74 -2.34
C ASP A 47 -2.07 10.81 -1.57
N GLU A 48 -2.13 10.79 -0.24
CA GLU A 48 -0.93 10.72 0.61
C GLU A 48 -0.08 9.49 0.27
N TRP A 49 -0.72 8.34 0.04
CA TRP A 49 -0.02 7.12 -0.35
C TRP A 49 0.45 7.14 -1.79
N LEU A 50 -0.33 7.69 -2.73
CA LEU A 50 0.10 7.86 -4.11
C LEU A 50 1.36 8.73 -4.20
N ALA A 51 1.45 9.80 -3.41
CA ALA A 51 2.65 10.63 -3.32
C ALA A 51 3.86 9.82 -2.84
N LYS A 52 3.70 9.04 -1.75
CA LYS A 52 4.75 8.15 -1.24
C LYS A 52 5.23 7.14 -2.27
N LEU A 53 4.30 6.47 -2.95
CA LEU A 53 4.61 5.48 -3.97
C LEU A 53 5.32 6.11 -5.18
N SER A 54 4.92 7.32 -5.58
CA SER A 54 5.60 8.09 -6.62
C SER A 54 7.06 8.37 -6.26
N HIS A 55 7.33 8.83 -5.04
CA HIS A 55 8.70 9.05 -4.56
C HIS A 55 9.53 7.77 -4.50
N LEU A 56 8.98 6.68 -3.96
CA LEU A 56 9.66 5.38 -3.92
C LEU A 56 9.98 4.88 -5.34
N LYS A 57 9.02 4.99 -6.26
CA LYS A 57 9.23 4.63 -7.67
C LYS A 57 10.33 5.48 -8.33
N ALA A 58 10.39 6.77 -8.04
CA ALA A 58 11.43 7.66 -8.55
C ALA A 58 12.84 7.34 -8.01
N MET A 59 12.95 6.58 -6.91
CA MET A 59 14.20 6.05 -6.36
C MET A 59 14.50 4.60 -6.81
N ASP A 60 13.80 4.14 -7.84
CA ASP A 60 13.87 2.80 -8.42
C ASP A 60 13.54 1.66 -7.44
N TYR A 61 12.61 1.88 -6.51
CA TYR A 61 12.02 0.79 -5.73
C TYR A 61 10.94 0.07 -6.55
N ASP A 62 10.97 -1.27 -6.53
CA ASP A 62 9.94 -2.08 -7.16
C ASP A 62 8.67 -2.14 -6.31
N LEU A 63 7.63 -1.44 -6.75
CA LEU A 63 6.37 -1.35 -6.01
C LEU A 63 5.61 -2.69 -5.95
N HIS A 64 5.89 -3.65 -6.82
CA HIS A 64 5.27 -4.98 -6.77
C HIS A 64 5.70 -5.79 -5.53
N ARG A 65 6.76 -5.34 -4.84
CA ARG A 65 7.23 -5.87 -3.56
C ARG A 65 6.52 -5.27 -2.34
N MET A 66 5.49 -4.45 -2.58
CA MET A 66 4.62 -3.91 -1.55
C MET A 66 3.21 -4.49 -1.72
N LEU A 67 2.60 -4.88 -0.60
CA LEU A 67 1.19 -5.24 -0.54
C LEU A 67 0.44 -4.28 0.39
N PHE A 68 -0.66 -3.73 -0.10
CA PHE A 68 -1.61 -3.00 0.73
C PHE A 68 -2.82 -3.90 1.04
N ALA A 69 -3.04 -4.14 2.32
CA ALA A 69 -4.20 -4.86 2.84
C ALA A 69 -5.28 -3.82 3.17
N VAL A 70 -6.31 -3.76 2.33
CA VAL A 70 -7.22 -2.62 2.28
C VAL A 70 -8.53 -2.92 3.02
N GLN A 71 -8.82 -2.10 4.03
CA GLN A 71 -10.15 -2.02 4.61
C GLN A 71 -11.00 -1.09 3.74
N MET A 72 -12.13 -1.60 3.27
CA MET A 72 -13.05 -0.88 2.39
C MET A 72 -14.32 -0.49 3.17
N PRO A 73 -14.97 0.64 2.82
CA PRO A 73 -16.24 1.01 3.41
C PRO A 73 -17.33 0.02 2.98
N HIS A 74 -18.38 -0.12 3.79
CA HIS A 74 -19.48 -1.07 3.56
C HIS A 74 -20.88 -0.44 3.57
N ASP A 75 -21.06 0.72 4.21
CA ASP A 75 -22.41 1.26 4.45
C ASP A 75 -22.85 2.36 3.48
N GLU A 76 -21.90 3.16 3.00
CA GLU A 76 -22.20 4.39 2.25
C GLU A 76 -21.82 4.28 0.76
N PRO A 77 -22.80 4.28 -0.18
CA PRO A 77 -22.52 4.08 -1.61
C PRO A 77 -21.50 5.05 -2.21
N THR A 78 -21.56 6.33 -1.82
CA THR A 78 -20.58 7.33 -2.29
C THR A 78 -19.18 7.03 -1.78
N ASN A 79 -19.05 6.57 -0.52
CA ASN A 79 -17.76 6.19 0.05
C ASN A 79 -17.21 4.95 -0.65
N ILE A 80 -18.06 3.96 -0.95
CA ILE A 80 -17.68 2.75 -1.71
C ILE A 80 -17.14 3.15 -3.08
N GLN A 81 -17.86 3.97 -3.84
CA GLN A 81 -17.44 4.39 -5.17
C GLN A 81 -16.07 5.10 -5.15
N VAL A 82 -15.85 6.01 -4.20
CA VAL A 82 -14.58 6.73 -4.09
C VAL A 82 -13.45 5.81 -3.61
N ALA A 83 -13.73 4.90 -2.68
CA ALA A 83 -12.75 3.91 -2.23
C ALA A 83 -12.35 2.94 -3.35
N GLU A 84 -13.28 2.50 -4.20
CA GLU A 84 -12.99 1.64 -5.35
C GLU A 84 -12.14 2.35 -6.39
N ALA A 85 -12.47 3.61 -6.72
CA ALA A 85 -11.64 4.43 -7.60
C ALA A 85 -10.22 4.60 -7.05
N MET A 86 -10.08 4.85 -5.73
CA MET A 86 -8.79 4.99 -5.09
C MET A 86 -8.01 3.67 -5.03
N PHE A 87 -8.70 2.55 -4.76
CA PHE A 87 -8.11 1.22 -4.79
C PHE A 87 -7.49 0.93 -6.15
N ASP A 88 -8.22 1.20 -7.23
CA ASP A 88 -7.75 0.99 -8.60
C ASP A 88 -6.60 1.95 -8.96
N GLN A 89 -6.67 3.20 -8.55
CA GLN A 89 -5.60 4.18 -8.78
C GLN A 89 -4.28 3.76 -8.10
N ILE A 90 -4.33 3.30 -6.85
CA ILE A 90 -3.15 2.79 -6.14
C ILE A 90 -2.67 1.49 -6.79
N ARG A 91 -3.56 0.57 -7.16
CA ARG A 91 -3.20 -0.67 -7.88
C ARG A 91 -2.41 -0.36 -9.16
N ASN A 92 -2.82 0.67 -9.90
CA ASN A 92 -2.17 1.06 -11.15
C ASN A 92 -0.74 1.61 -10.98
N THR A 93 -0.29 1.86 -9.75
CA THR A 93 1.12 2.20 -9.47
C THR A 93 2.06 0.99 -9.56
N GLY A 94 1.53 -0.23 -9.43
CA GLY A 94 2.28 -1.49 -9.34
C GLY A 94 2.22 -2.16 -7.95
N VAL A 95 1.68 -1.47 -6.94
CA VAL A 95 1.46 -2.07 -5.61
C VAL A 95 0.45 -3.22 -5.69
N VAL A 96 0.74 -4.32 -5.00
CA VAL A 96 -0.20 -5.43 -4.85
C VAL A 96 -1.32 -5.01 -3.91
N MET A 97 -2.56 -5.01 -4.39
CA MET A 97 -3.73 -4.64 -3.60
C MET A 97 -4.57 -5.88 -3.26
N THR A 98 -5.01 -5.98 -2.01
CA THR A 98 -5.94 -7.03 -1.56
C THR A 98 -6.88 -6.48 -0.48
N ARG A 99 -8.01 -7.14 -0.24
CA ARG A 99 -8.87 -6.82 0.90
C ARG A 99 -8.20 -7.28 2.20
N ILE A 100 -8.44 -6.58 3.30
CA ILE A 100 -7.78 -6.85 4.59
C ILE A 100 -8.16 -8.21 5.20
N ASP A 101 -9.28 -8.78 4.78
CA ASP A 101 -9.82 -10.07 5.19
C ASP A 101 -9.36 -11.24 4.29
N ASP A 102 -8.70 -10.97 3.16
CA ASP A 102 -8.09 -11.99 2.30
C ASP A 102 -6.72 -12.43 2.88
N LEU A 103 -6.79 -13.11 4.02
CA LEU A 103 -5.63 -13.57 4.79
C LEU A 103 -4.76 -14.55 3.98
N ASP A 104 -5.38 -15.35 3.11
CA ASP A 104 -4.66 -16.31 2.26
C ASP A 104 -3.76 -15.57 1.27
N ARG A 105 -4.26 -14.53 0.61
CA ARG A 105 -3.45 -13.71 -0.30
C ARG A 105 -2.37 -12.93 0.43
N ILE A 106 -2.67 -12.39 1.61
CA ILE A 106 -1.68 -11.70 2.45
C ILE A 106 -0.56 -12.66 2.85
N ALA A 107 -0.89 -13.88 3.29
CA ALA A 107 0.08 -14.90 3.67
C ALA A 107 0.90 -15.39 2.48
N ALA A 108 0.26 -15.60 1.32
CA ALA A 108 0.95 -16.00 0.09
C ALA A 108 1.97 -14.94 -0.34
N PHE A 109 1.60 -13.67 -0.33
CA PHE A 109 2.51 -12.56 -0.62
C PHE A 109 3.69 -12.51 0.36
N ALA A 110 3.43 -12.69 1.65
CA ALA A 110 4.47 -12.67 2.68
C ALA A 110 5.51 -13.79 2.51
N ARG A 111 5.10 -14.94 1.96
CA ARG A 111 5.95 -16.14 1.80
C ARG A 111 6.65 -16.25 0.46
N ALA A 112 6.25 -15.50 -0.55
CA ALA A 112 6.91 -15.51 -1.84
C ALA A 112 8.41 -15.17 -1.71
N GLU A 113 9.23 -15.75 -2.59
CA GLU A 113 10.67 -15.50 -2.73
C GLU A 113 10.95 -14.38 -3.71
#